data_AF-A0A5B8BU90-F1
#
_entry.id   AF-A0A5B8BU90-F1
#
_cell.length_a   1.000
_cell.length_b   1.000
_cell.length_c   1.000
_cell.angle_alpha   90.00
_cell.angle_beta   90.00
_cell.angle_gamma   90.00
#
_symmetry.space_group_name_H-M   'P 1'
#
loop_
_entity.id
_entity.type
_entity.pdbx_description
1 polymer ?
#
loop_
_entity_poly.entity_id
_entity_poly.type
_entity_poly.pdbx_seq_one_letter_code
_entity_poly.pdbx_strand_id
1 'polypeptide(L)'
;MGWSELLLIGVVALIVVGPKDLPVMFQSLGKMTAKVKRMAREFSRAMEDAADSTGMKDVASDLNKTMNPKSMGIDKLRDAADRFDKWEPGKKDAAKKDLGPETQKLSEERAEAKRKIHDASAKAAEERKAREAAAAASEAAELSDEPDFDEEMVNGADAPAPAEPDTKAAMKSETKPGAPGDAGVS
;
A
#
# COMPACT_ATOMS: atom_id res chain seq x y z
N MET A 1 6.64 11.36 12.26
CA MET A 1 5.56 10.53 11.73
C MET A 1 6.16 9.69 10.62
N GLY A 2 6.47 8.42 10.84
CA GLY A 2 7.17 7.64 9.82
C GLY A 2 7.53 6.25 10.30
N TRP A 3 8.02 6.13 11.53
CA TRP A 3 8.17 4.80 12.15
C TRP A 3 6.82 4.17 12.48
N SER A 4 5.87 4.95 13.01
CA SER A 4 4.51 4.49 13.28
C SER A 4 3.73 4.09 12.01
N GLU A 5 3.89 4.82 10.90
CA GLU A 5 3.27 4.49 9.61
C GLU A 5 3.93 3.29 8.94
N LEU A 6 5.27 3.18 9.02
CA LEU A 6 5.99 1.98 8.54
C LEU A 6 5.62 0.72 9.32
N LEU A 7 5.35 0.86 10.63
CA LEU A 7 4.89 -0.25 11.46
C LEU A 7 3.46 -0.66 11.06
N LEU A 8 2.57 0.31 10.85
CA LEU A 8 1.19 0.06 10.40
C LEU A 8 1.16 -0.64 9.03
N ILE A 9 1.93 -0.14 8.06
CA ILE A 9 1.98 -0.77 6.73
C ILE A 9 2.69 -2.13 6.77
N GLY A 10 3.66 -2.33 7.67
CA GLY A 10 4.28 -3.63 7.93
C GLY A 10 3.25 -4.65 8.43
N VAL A 11 2.38 -4.28 9.38
CA VAL A 11 1.32 -5.15 9.90
C VAL A 11 0.29 -5.48 8.81
N VAL A 12 -0.18 -4.48 8.04
CA VAL A 12 -1.13 -4.70 6.94
C VAL A 12 -0.51 -5.62 5.88
N ALA A 13 0.76 -5.42 5.55
CA ALA A 13 1.46 -6.26 4.58
C ALA A 13 1.53 -7.72 5.05
N LEU A 14 1.81 -7.99 6.33
CA LEU A 14 1.85 -9.35 6.88
C LEU A 14 0.51 -10.07 6.76
N ILE A 15 -0.61 -9.35 6.89
CA ILE A 15 -1.96 -9.91 6.77
C ILE A 15 -2.32 -10.21 5.31
N VAL A 16 -1.98 -9.29 4.39
CA VAL A 16 -2.39 -9.38 2.97
C VAL A 16 -1.53 -10.35 2.17
N VAL A 17 -0.21 -10.31 2.37
CA VAL A 17 0.76 -11.13 1.62
C VAL A 17 1.09 -12.41 2.37
N GLY A 18 0.91 -12.41 3.69
CA GLY A 18 1.21 -13.54 4.54
C GLY A 18 2.53 -13.36 5.31
N PRO A 19 2.63 -13.88 6.54
CA PRO A 19 3.74 -13.61 7.45
C PRO A 19 5.08 -14.24 7.03
N LYS A 20 5.06 -15.17 6.07
CA LYS A 20 6.26 -15.87 5.57
C LYS A 20 6.78 -15.33 4.25
N ASP A 21 5.94 -14.71 3.43
CA ASP A 21 6.33 -14.30 2.09
C ASP A 21 7.03 -12.93 2.08
N LEU A 22 6.59 -12.00 2.93
CA LEU A 22 7.29 -10.73 3.16
C LEU A 22 8.76 -10.88 3.58
N PRO A 23 9.11 -11.68 4.60
CA PRO A 23 10.51 -11.84 4.98
C PRO A 23 11.34 -12.41 3.83
N VAL A 24 10.86 -13.46 3.16
CA VAL A 24 11.58 -14.08 2.02
C VAL A 24 11.83 -13.08 0.88
N MET A 25 10.85 -12.24 0.57
CA MET A 25 11.00 -11.17 -0.43
C MET A 25 11.98 -10.07 0.02
N PHE A 26 11.91 -9.65 1.29
CA PHE A 26 12.86 -8.67 1.85
C PHE A 26 14.28 -9.20 1.90
N GLN A 27 14.49 -10.48 2.20
CA GLN A 27 15.81 -11.12 2.12
C GLN A 27 16.36 -11.09 0.69
N SER A 28 15.50 -11.25 -0.31
CA SER A 28 15.90 -11.24 -1.72
C SER A 28 16.25 -9.84 -2.21
N LEU A 29 15.38 -8.86 -1.93
CA LEU A 29 15.63 -7.44 -2.20
C LEU A 29 16.85 -6.92 -1.43
N GLY A 30 17.00 -7.36 -0.17
CA GLY A 30 18.11 -7.00 0.69
C GLY A 30 19.47 -7.44 0.14
N LYS A 31 19.55 -8.62 -0.49
CA LYS A 31 20.77 -9.08 -1.15
C LYS A 31 21.16 -8.21 -2.34
N MET A 32 20.18 -7.75 -3.13
CA MET A 32 20.43 -6.83 -4.26
C MET A 32 20.91 -5.46 -3.76
N THR A 33 20.21 -4.89 -2.77
CA THR A 33 20.61 -3.63 -2.13
C THR A 33 21.96 -3.72 -1.43
N ALA A 34 22.30 -4.86 -0.82
CA ALA A 34 23.59 -5.08 -0.18
C ALA A 34 24.75 -5.01 -1.19
N LYS A 35 24.54 -5.54 -2.40
CA LYS A 35 25.53 -5.48 -3.49
C LYS A 35 25.71 -4.04 -3.98
N VAL A 36 24.61 -3.31 -4.18
CA VAL A 36 24.64 -1.89 -4.52
C VAL A 36 25.31 -1.07 -3.41
N LYS A 37 25.02 -1.35 -2.13
CA LYS A 37 25.65 -0.65 -1.00
C LYS A 37 27.15 -0.94 -0.86
N ARG A 38 27.59 -2.14 -1.27
CA ARG A 38 29.01 -2.47 -1.35
C ARG A 38 29.68 -1.67 -2.48
N MET A 39 29.09 -1.66 -3.67
CA MET A 39 29.55 -0.83 -4.79
C MET A 39 29.54 0.67 -4.44
N ALA A 40 28.52 1.15 -3.75
CA ALA A 40 28.42 2.53 -3.30
C ALA A 40 29.49 2.90 -2.27
N ARG A 41 29.92 1.96 -1.41
CA ARG A 41 31.05 2.19 -0.49
C ARG A 41 32.37 2.30 -1.24
N GLU A 42 32.56 1.50 -2.29
CA GLU A 42 33.74 1.53 -3.14
C GLU A 42 33.77 2.82 -3.99
N PHE A 43 32.63 3.22 -4.56
CA PHE A 43 32.44 4.48 -5.28
C PHE A 43 32.60 5.69 -4.37
N SER A 44 32.02 5.68 -3.18
CA SER A 44 32.16 6.78 -2.22
C SER A 44 33.63 6.98 -1.84
N ARG A 45 34.42 5.91 -1.74
CA ARG A 45 35.87 6.00 -1.47
C ARG A 45 36.62 6.63 -2.64
N ALA A 46 36.38 6.15 -3.86
CA ALA A 46 37.01 6.69 -5.06
C ALA A 46 36.55 8.13 -5.37
N MET A 47 35.30 8.48 -5.06
CA MET A 47 34.74 9.80 -5.24
C MET A 47 35.24 10.78 -4.17
N GLU A 48 35.45 10.35 -2.92
CA GLU A 48 36.08 11.17 -1.89
C GLU A 48 37.53 11.50 -2.29
N ASP A 49 38.30 10.49 -2.73
CA ASP A 49 39.68 10.68 -3.22
C ASP A 49 39.74 11.64 -4.43
N ALA A 50 38.74 11.60 -5.32
CA ALA A 50 38.65 12.50 -6.47
C ALA A 50 38.09 13.90 -6.11
N ALA A 51 37.13 13.99 -5.19
CA ALA A 51 36.47 15.23 -4.77
C ALA A 51 37.41 16.15 -3.98
N ASP A 52 38.35 15.58 -3.23
CA ASP A 52 39.40 16.30 -2.50
C ASP A 52 40.27 17.17 -3.42
N SER A 53 40.38 16.80 -4.71
CA SER A 53 41.12 17.57 -5.72
C SER A 53 40.28 18.61 -6.48
N THR A 54 38.95 18.55 -6.37
CA THR A 54 38.02 19.33 -7.22
C THR A 54 37.14 20.33 -6.45
N GLY A 55 37.28 20.44 -5.12
CA GLY A 55 36.47 21.34 -4.29
C GLY A 55 35.01 20.90 -4.12
N MET A 56 34.66 19.69 -4.58
CA MET A 56 33.30 19.14 -4.51
C MET A 56 32.92 18.64 -3.09
N LYS A 57 33.88 18.64 -2.16
CA LYS A 57 33.72 18.16 -0.77
C LYS A 57 32.65 18.95 0.00
N ASP A 58 32.58 20.27 -0.20
CA ASP A 58 31.59 21.12 0.49
C ASP A 58 30.16 20.80 0.04
N VAL A 59 29.98 20.57 -1.27
CA VAL A 59 28.68 20.19 -1.85
C VAL A 59 28.23 18.81 -1.35
N ALA A 60 29.15 17.85 -1.28
CA ALA A 60 28.87 16.53 -0.72
C ALA A 60 28.54 16.59 0.78
N SER A 61 29.21 17.46 1.53
CA SER A 61 29.00 17.65 2.97
C SER A 61 27.66 18.30 3.29
N ASP A 62 27.26 19.34 2.55
CA ASP A 62 25.95 19.99 2.68
C ASP A 62 24.80 19.07 2.26
N LEU A 63 25.00 18.29 1.19
CA LEU A 63 24.03 17.28 0.78
C LEU A 63 23.89 16.19 1.86
N ASN A 64 25.00 15.74 2.44
CA ASN A 64 24.99 14.75 3.50
C ASN A 64 24.37 15.30 4.81
N LYS A 65 24.62 16.57 5.17
CA LYS A 65 23.95 17.22 6.31
C LYS A 65 22.44 17.32 6.11
N THR A 66 22.00 17.63 4.90
CA THR A 66 20.59 17.72 4.54
C THR A 66 19.92 16.34 4.52
N MET A 67 20.65 15.31 4.08
CA MET A 67 20.16 13.94 3.99
C MET A 67 20.35 13.12 5.27
N ASN A 68 21.08 13.61 6.27
CA ASN A 68 21.37 12.84 7.47
C ASN A 68 20.07 12.57 8.24
N PRO A 69 19.59 11.32 8.29
CA PRO A 69 18.33 10.99 8.96
C PRO A 69 18.42 11.22 10.47
N LYS A 70 19.62 11.40 11.02
CA LYS A 70 19.84 11.67 12.43
C LYS A 70 19.41 13.10 12.82
N SER A 71 19.70 14.13 12.02
CA SER A 71 19.23 15.49 12.33
C SER A 71 17.71 15.58 12.16
N MET A 72 17.21 15.15 11.00
CA MET A 72 15.79 15.22 10.68
C MET A 72 14.90 14.31 11.54
N GLY A 73 15.45 13.18 12.00
CA GLY A 73 14.72 12.16 12.75
C GLY A 73 14.86 12.28 14.27
N ILE A 74 16.04 12.60 14.80
CA ILE A 74 16.27 12.66 16.25
C ILE A 74 15.67 13.93 16.84
N ASP A 75 15.75 15.08 16.17
CA ASP A 75 15.14 16.31 16.70
C ASP A 75 13.62 16.18 16.80
N LYS A 76 12.98 15.57 15.78
CA LYS A 76 11.55 15.28 15.80
C LYS A 76 11.16 14.19 16.79
N LEU A 77 12.03 13.21 17.01
CA LEU A 77 11.81 12.17 18.02
C LEU A 77 11.95 12.74 19.43
N ARG A 78 12.88 13.67 19.64
CA ARG A 78 13.08 14.38 20.91
C ARG A 78 11.91 15.30 21.21
N ASP A 79 11.47 16.08 20.23
CA ASP A 79 10.25 16.89 20.33
C ASP A 79 9.00 16.03 20.62
N ALA A 80 8.87 14.87 19.97
CA ALA A 80 7.77 13.95 20.22
C ALA A 80 7.86 13.31 21.61
N ALA A 81 9.06 12.96 22.06
CA ALA A 81 9.30 12.45 23.40
C ALA A 81 9.00 13.51 24.47
N ASP A 82 9.43 14.76 24.29
CA ASP A 82 9.14 15.88 25.19
C ASP A 82 7.63 16.19 25.24
N ARG A 83 6.92 16.07 24.11
CA ARG A 83 5.46 16.20 24.06
C ARG A 83 4.75 15.05 24.76
N PHE A 84 5.31 13.84 24.68
CA PHE A 84 4.76 12.66 25.33
C PHE A 84 5.00 12.69 26.85
N ASP A 85 6.18 13.12 27.29
CA ASP A 85 6.51 13.30 28.72
C ASP A 85 5.63 14.36 29.39
N LYS A 86 5.32 15.44 28.65
CA LYS A 86 4.36 16.47 29.08
C LYS A 86 2.89 16.03 28.99
N TRP A 87 2.60 14.94 28.29
CA TRP A 87 1.25 14.42 28.14
C TRP A 87 0.94 13.44 29.28
N GLU A 88 0.29 13.94 30.32
CA GLU A 88 -0.13 13.12 31.46
C GLU A 88 -1.43 12.34 31.13
N PRO A 89 -1.43 10.99 31.17
CA PRO A 89 -2.63 10.19 30.97
C PRO A 89 -3.54 10.33 32.20
N GLY A 90 -4.51 11.23 32.12
CA GLY A 90 -5.52 11.43 33.17
C GLY A 90 -6.06 12.84 33.32
N LYS A 91 -5.41 13.86 32.73
CA LYS A 91 -5.92 15.23 32.74
C LYS A 91 -6.56 15.56 31.39
N LYS A 92 -7.88 15.72 31.37
CA LYS A 92 -8.70 16.00 30.18
C LYS A 92 -8.46 17.38 29.56
N ASP A 93 -7.55 18.17 30.13
CA ASP A 93 -7.35 19.59 29.77
C ASP A 93 -5.99 19.90 29.13
N ALA A 94 -5.05 18.95 29.07
CA ALA A 94 -3.73 19.17 28.48
C ALA A 94 -3.75 19.28 26.94
N ALA A 95 -4.85 18.91 26.29
CA ALA A 95 -4.97 18.97 24.83
C ALA A 95 -5.24 20.38 24.27
N LYS A 96 -5.48 21.40 25.12
CA LYS A 96 -5.77 22.78 24.66
C LYS A 96 -4.64 23.77 24.91
N LYS A 97 -3.74 23.49 25.86
CA LYS A 97 -2.77 24.48 26.33
C LYS A 97 -1.47 24.52 25.52
N ASP A 98 -1.13 23.43 24.83
CA ASP A 98 0.12 23.30 24.09
C ASP A 98 -0.02 23.43 22.57
N LEU A 99 -1.20 23.85 22.09
CA LEU A 99 -1.38 24.28 20.70
C LEU A 99 -0.88 25.72 20.60
N GLY A 100 0.38 25.87 20.19
CA GLY A 100 0.94 27.16 19.80
C GLY A 100 0.06 27.88 18.77
N PRO A 101 0.23 29.20 18.59
CA PRO A 101 -0.69 30.07 17.85
C PRO A 101 -1.02 29.58 16.43
N GLU A 102 -0.11 28.88 15.78
CA GLU A 102 -0.29 28.30 14.45
C GLU A 102 -1.28 27.11 14.42
N THR A 103 -1.35 26.31 15.49
CA THR A 103 -2.29 25.18 15.53
C THR A 103 -3.72 25.64 15.81
N GLN A 104 -3.89 26.80 16.48
CA GLN A 104 -5.19 27.41 16.70
C GLN A 104 -5.76 27.98 15.40
N LYS A 105 -4.96 28.70 14.62
CA LYS A 105 -5.35 29.17 13.26
C LYS A 105 -5.76 28.02 12.33
N LEU A 106 -4.97 26.94 12.32
CA LEU A 106 -5.29 25.74 11.54
C LEU A 106 -6.56 25.02 12.03
N SER A 107 -6.95 25.19 13.29
CA SER A 107 -8.17 24.59 13.84
C SER A 107 -9.42 25.36 13.41
N GLU A 108 -9.33 26.70 13.32
CA GLU A 108 -10.40 27.56 12.81
C GLU A 108 -10.61 27.35 11.31
N GLU A 109 -9.53 27.31 10.53
CA GLU A 109 -9.59 27.04 9.08
C GLU A 109 -10.17 25.64 8.79
N ARG A 110 -9.76 24.63 9.55
CA ARG A 110 -10.34 23.27 9.43
C ARG A 110 -11.81 23.21 9.85
N ALA A 111 -12.23 23.98 10.85
CA ALA A 111 -13.61 24.03 11.29
C ALA A 111 -14.50 24.67 10.21
N GLU A 112 -14.04 25.74 9.57
CA GLU A 112 -14.72 26.37 8.44
C GLU A 112 -14.76 25.47 7.20
N ALA A 113 -13.65 24.81 6.87
CA ALA A 113 -13.59 23.87 5.76
C ALA A 113 -14.54 22.69 5.97
N LYS A 114 -14.60 22.13 7.19
CA LYS A 114 -15.55 21.06 7.53
C LYS A 114 -17.00 21.50 7.36
N ARG A 115 -17.36 22.72 7.79
CA ARG A 115 -18.73 23.26 7.62
C ARG A 115 -19.09 23.38 6.14
N LYS A 116 -18.21 23.99 5.32
CA LYS A 116 -18.43 24.13 3.88
C LYS A 116 -18.57 22.78 3.16
N ILE A 117 -17.73 21.82 3.51
CA ILE A 117 -17.78 20.47 2.92
C ILE A 117 -19.07 19.76 3.33
N HIS A 118 -19.48 19.88 4.60
CA HIS A 118 -20.71 19.25 5.09
C HIS A 118 -21.95 19.82 4.40
N ASP A 119 -22.05 21.15 4.28
CA ASP A 119 -23.20 21.81 3.65
C ASP A 119 -23.27 21.53 2.15
N ALA A 120 -22.12 21.52 1.46
CA ALA A 120 -22.06 21.15 0.04
C ALA A 120 -22.44 19.68 -0.18
N SER A 121 -21.99 18.79 0.70
CA SER A 121 -22.28 17.35 0.62
C SER A 121 -23.75 17.07 0.91
N ALA A 122 -24.37 17.77 1.86
CA ALA A 122 -25.80 17.66 2.15
C ALA A 122 -26.65 18.10 0.94
N LYS A 123 -26.33 19.25 0.33
CA LYS A 123 -27.02 19.74 -0.88
C LYS A 123 -26.86 18.79 -2.07
N ALA A 124 -25.66 18.28 -2.31
CA ALA A 124 -25.42 17.33 -3.40
C ALA A 124 -26.16 15.99 -3.18
N ALA A 125 -26.30 15.54 -1.92
CA ALA A 125 -27.05 14.33 -1.60
C ALA A 125 -28.56 14.51 -1.81
N GLU A 126 -29.11 15.68 -1.51
CA GLU A 126 -30.52 16.02 -1.76
C GLU A 126 -30.81 16.14 -3.26
N GLU A 127 -29.93 16.80 -4.03
CA GLU A 127 -30.09 16.95 -5.48
C GLU A 127 -30.03 15.60 -6.21
N ARG A 128 -29.13 14.70 -5.79
CA ARG A 128 -29.08 13.34 -6.34
C ARG A 128 -30.35 12.56 -6.06
N LYS A 129 -30.86 12.61 -4.82
CA LYS A 129 -32.13 11.95 -4.46
C LYS A 129 -33.32 12.51 -5.25
N ALA A 130 -33.35 13.82 -5.48
CA ALA A 130 -34.40 14.46 -6.27
C ALA A 130 -34.34 14.03 -7.75
N ARG A 131 -33.14 13.91 -8.32
CA ARG A 131 -32.94 13.43 -9.70
C ARG A 131 -33.29 11.95 -9.84
N GLU A 132 -32.91 11.11 -8.89
CA GLU A 132 -33.27 9.69 -8.86
C GLU A 132 -34.78 9.50 -8.72
N ALA A 133 -35.46 10.29 -7.88
CA ALA A 133 -36.92 10.27 -7.75
C ALA A 133 -37.64 10.77 -9.01
N ALA A 134 -37.11 11.79 -9.68
CA ALA A 134 -37.67 12.28 -10.94
C ALA A 134 -37.47 11.26 -12.09
N ALA A 135 -36.30 10.60 -12.15
CA ALA A 135 -36.02 9.56 -13.13
C ALA A 135 -36.90 8.32 -12.91
N ALA A 136 -37.08 7.89 -11.65
CA ALA A 136 -37.99 6.79 -11.31
C ALA A 136 -39.46 7.14 -11.63
N ALA A 137 -39.86 8.40 -11.47
CA ALA A 137 -41.21 8.86 -11.83
C ALA A 137 -41.42 8.92 -13.36
N SER A 138 -40.40 9.29 -14.15
CA SER A 138 -40.49 9.23 -15.61
C SER A 138 -40.46 7.81 -16.14
N GLU A 139 -39.65 6.93 -15.55
CA GLU A 139 -39.56 5.51 -15.93
C GLU A 139 -40.87 4.76 -15.60
N ALA A 140 -41.50 5.06 -14.45
CA ALA A 140 -42.81 4.53 -14.10
C ALA A 140 -43.96 5.05 -14.98
N ALA A 141 -43.81 6.24 -15.59
CA ALA A 141 -44.78 6.77 -16.55
C ALA A 141 -44.61 6.14 -17.94
N GLU A 142 -43.38 5.86 -18.38
CA GLU A 142 -43.11 5.17 -19.66
C GLU A 142 -43.54 3.69 -19.63
N LEU A 143 -43.46 3.02 -18.47
CA LEU A 143 -43.94 1.64 -18.28
C LEU A 143 -45.47 1.48 -18.30
N SER A 144 -46.24 2.56 -18.41
CA SER A 144 -47.71 2.54 -18.41
C SER A 144 -48.36 2.76 -19.78
N ASP A 145 -47.58 2.91 -20.86
CA ASP A 145 -48.07 3.31 -22.19
C ASP A 145 -47.73 2.35 -23.37
N GLU A 146 -47.40 1.08 -23.15
CA GLU A 146 -47.40 0.08 -24.25
C GLU A 146 -48.15 -1.23 -23.95
N PRO A 147 -48.93 -1.75 -24.93
CA PRO A 147 -49.96 -2.78 -24.75
C PRO A 147 -49.43 -4.23 -24.72
N ASP A 148 -50.19 -5.08 -24.00
CA ASP A 148 -50.07 -6.54 -23.92
C ASP A 148 -49.85 -7.21 -25.29
N PHE A 149 -48.81 -8.04 -25.39
CA PHE A 149 -48.76 -9.15 -26.35
C PHE A 149 -48.11 -10.40 -25.74
N ASP A 150 -48.83 -11.51 -25.94
CA ASP A 150 -48.81 -12.79 -25.24
C ASP A 150 -47.57 -13.70 -25.40
N GLU A 151 -47.49 -14.65 -24.44
CA GLU A 151 -46.66 -15.86 -24.39
C GLU A 151 -46.75 -16.73 -25.66
N GLU A 152 -45.62 -17.28 -26.14
CA GLU A 152 -45.63 -18.67 -26.68
C GLU A 152 -44.25 -19.36 -26.67
N MET A 153 -44.33 -20.70 -26.63
CA MET A 153 -43.36 -21.71 -26.21
C MET A 153 -42.27 -22.05 -27.23
N VAL A 154 -41.21 -22.76 -26.77
CA VAL A 154 -40.88 -24.06 -27.40
C VAL A 154 -40.13 -25.00 -26.44
N ASN A 155 -40.70 -26.18 -26.25
CA ASN A 155 -40.16 -27.34 -25.56
C ASN A 155 -39.87 -28.41 -26.64
N GLY A 156 -38.82 -29.20 -26.47
CA GLY A 156 -38.44 -30.26 -27.41
C GLY A 156 -37.48 -31.26 -26.76
N ALA A 157 -38.07 -32.31 -26.18
CA ALA A 157 -37.41 -33.48 -25.61
C ALA A 157 -36.86 -34.44 -26.68
N ASP A 158 -35.74 -35.13 -26.41
CA ASP A 158 -35.66 -36.61 -26.49
C ASP A 158 -34.31 -37.16 -25.95
N ALA A 159 -34.37 -38.22 -25.15
CA ALA A 159 -33.26 -39.10 -24.70
C ALA A 159 -33.87 -40.49 -24.47
N PRO A 160 -33.15 -41.65 -24.61
CA PRO A 160 -32.34 -42.16 -23.48
C PRO A 160 -31.19 -43.19 -23.75
N ALA A 161 -30.13 -43.13 -22.91
CA ALA A 161 -29.39 -44.20 -22.14
C ALA A 161 -28.71 -45.45 -22.82
N PRO A 162 -27.93 -46.30 -22.10
CA PRO A 162 -26.75 -46.10 -21.21
C PRO A 162 -25.60 -47.16 -21.40
N ALA A 163 -24.37 -46.95 -20.89
CA ALA A 163 -23.46 -48.00 -20.36
C ALA A 163 -22.15 -47.41 -19.76
N GLU A 164 -21.79 -47.82 -18.55
CA GLU A 164 -20.59 -47.43 -17.78
C GLU A 164 -19.40 -48.44 -18.00
N PRO A 165 -18.38 -48.56 -17.11
CA PRO A 165 -17.04 -47.95 -17.22
C PRO A 165 -15.90 -48.98 -17.27
N ASP A 166 -14.72 -48.65 -17.81
CA ASP A 166 -13.54 -49.53 -17.67
C ASP A 166 -12.28 -48.80 -17.19
N THR A 167 -11.81 -49.28 -16.04
CA THR A 167 -10.54 -48.99 -15.36
C THR A 167 -9.44 -49.94 -15.83
N LYS A 168 -8.21 -49.44 -16.07
CA LYS A 168 -6.92 -50.06 -15.67
C LYS A 168 -5.74 -49.23 -16.22
N ALA A 169 -4.88 -48.68 -15.35
CA ALA A 169 -3.63 -49.27 -14.87
C ALA A 169 -2.56 -49.40 -15.98
N ALA A 170 -1.50 -48.60 -16.01
CA ALA A 170 -0.34 -48.55 -15.10
C ALA A 170 0.92 -49.15 -15.75
N MET A 171 2.07 -48.65 -15.28
CA MET A 171 3.42 -49.24 -15.31
C MET A 171 4.31 -48.82 -16.51
N LYS A 172 5.24 -47.86 -16.32
CA LYS A 172 6.59 -47.92 -15.71
C LYS A 172 7.65 -48.58 -16.59
N SER A 173 8.73 -47.84 -16.84
CA SER A 173 10.13 -48.25 -16.58
C SER A 173 10.99 -46.96 -16.59
N GLU A 174 11.48 -46.51 -15.44
CA GLU A 174 12.72 -46.89 -14.73
C GLU A 174 14.02 -46.52 -15.48
N THR A 175 14.76 -45.47 -15.08
CA THR A 175 15.76 -45.29 -13.98
C THR A 175 17.20 -45.77 -14.30
N LYS A 176 18.14 -44.79 -14.38
CA LYS A 176 19.54 -44.75 -13.83
C LYS A 176 20.61 -45.76 -14.33
N PRO A 177 21.91 -45.70 -13.90
CA PRO A 177 22.71 -44.64 -13.23
C PRO A 177 24.19 -44.49 -13.69
N GLY A 178 24.88 -43.47 -13.14
CA GLY A 178 26.32 -43.49 -12.75
C GLY A 178 27.34 -43.02 -13.80
N ALA A 179 28.51 -42.45 -13.50
CA ALA A 179 29.20 -41.98 -12.28
C ALA A 179 30.42 -41.13 -12.78
N PRO A 180 31.24 -40.51 -11.91
CA PRO A 180 32.05 -39.33 -12.23
C PRO A 180 33.41 -39.65 -12.88
N GLY A 181 33.92 -38.71 -13.68
CA GLY A 181 35.23 -38.77 -14.33
C GLY A 181 36.11 -37.60 -13.93
N ASP A 182 37.21 -37.95 -13.29
CA ASP A 182 38.40 -37.18 -12.93
C ASP A 182 39.05 -36.52 -14.16
N ALA A 183 39.48 -35.26 -14.03
CA ALA A 183 40.48 -34.66 -14.90
C ALA A 183 41.16 -33.49 -14.17
N GLY A 184 42.34 -33.75 -13.62
CA GLY A 184 43.34 -32.70 -13.42
C GLY A 184 43.93 -32.26 -14.76
N VAL A 185 44.64 -31.13 -14.75
CA VAL A 185 45.97 -30.88 -15.35
C VAL A 185 46.19 -29.36 -15.51
N SER A 186 47.33 -28.94 -14.95
CA SER A 186 48.21 -27.78 -15.26
C SER A 186 47.72 -26.35 -15.08
#